data_AF-A0A2M9ZRW4-F1
#
_entry.id   AF-A0A2M9ZRW4-F1
#
_cell.length_a   1.000
_cell.length_b   1.000
_cell.length_c   1.000
_cell.angle_alpha   90.00
_cell.angle_beta   90.00
_cell.angle_gamma   90.00
#
_symmetry.space_group_name_H-M   'P 1'
#
loop_
_entity.id
_entity.type
_entity.pdbx_description
1 polymer ?
#
loop_
_entity_poly.entity_id
_entity_poly.type
_entity_poly.pdbx_seq_one_letter_code
_entity_poly.pdbx_strand_id
1 'polypeptide(L)'
;MPFQIWRNLPFPAFRRDGRLTFFYLLFFLFSNFKILEAQSPRFAKILCLRSPQGCDCINDNGTSRKVFHGEAATIQNLASEDAEVKEHHRIAIGNSHCKYPVLNLKLLSYQPDFRPMNTNLDHSPKSLSSMLSREDLERVKEYRKFQLYRYYPTYYHLALEVAYPGKDTSVISPMGKEIGRASAHFLEQVKWEGSGVAADGKKYHFAGNGRYELYNLEWGWGAGYKYQVYPYRTIAISFGDLCKKLGRLAPENCNKSKVIGTLFYFPGLAKKKIRMEDGKLHDGYFCANDTGSPEYIRGDRMDIFVGVHGGGSPYQPKELSRNLFFDAGVPPLVPSDWRYYTSEKERTWCSEENIPKDPFHPASEECSLDYHANAPQKGWEAFVFLRKDGSLVRCNP
;
A
#
# COMPACT_ATOMS: atom_id res chain seq x y z
N MET A 1 45.95 -49.35 28.52
CA MET A 1 46.11 -50.64 29.24
C MET A 1 45.26 -50.60 30.51
N PRO A 2 44.72 -51.75 30.92
CA PRO A 2 43.34 -51.90 31.39
C PRO A 2 43.24 -52.05 32.92
N PHE A 3 42.04 -51.92 33.49
CA PHE A 3 41.60 -52.79 34.58
C PHE A 3 40.09 -53.02 34.53
N GLN A 4 39.71 -54.27 34.25
CA GLN A 4 38.42 -54.86 34.56
C GLN A 4 38.29 -55.04 36.08
N ILE A 5 37.11 -54.83 36.66
CA ILE A 5 36.54 -55.73 37.68
C ILE A 5 35.02 -55.83 37.47
N TRP A 6 34.56 -57.03 37.20
CA TRP A 6 33.17 -57.48 37.36
C TRP A 6 32.93 -57.89 38.83
N ARG A 7 31.74 -57.61 39.38
CA ARG A 7 30.88 -58.61 40.07
C ARG A 7 29.56 -58.02 40.58
N ASN A 8 28.48 -58.62 40.08
CA ASN A 8 27.24 -59.05 40.74
C ASN A 8 26.46 -58.07 41.63
N LEU A 9 25.17 -57.89 41.29
CA LEU A 9 23.99 -57.95 42.17
C LEU A 9 22.70 -57.81 41.31
N PRO A 10 21.49 -58.17 41.81
CA PRO A 10 20.70 -59.24 41.22
C PRO A 10 19.47 -58.78 40.44
N PHE A 11 18.94 -59.71 39.64
CA PHE A 11 17.61 -59.66 39.05
C PHE A 11 16.50 -59.52 40.11
N PRO A 12 15.52 -58.62 39.92
CA PRO A 12 14.17 -58.85 40.39
C PRO A 12 13.34 -59.45 39.26
N ALA A 13 12.88 -60.68 39.48
CA ALA A 13 11.74 -61.24 38.79
C ALA A 13 10.47 -60.48 39.25
N PHE A 14 9.84 -59.73 38.36
CA PHE A 14 8.47 -59.24 38.52
C PHE A 14 7.72 -59.59 37.22
N ARG A 15 7.00 -60.71 37.24
CA ARG A 15 5.53 -60.79 37.42
C ARG A 15 4.77 -59.88 36.44
N ARG A 16 4.15 -60.59 35.47
CA ARG A 16 2.93 -60.24 34.75
C ARG A 16 2.03 -59.32 35.57
N ASP A 17 1.69 -58.16 35.03
CA ASP A 17 0.32 -57.63 35.07
C ASP A 17 0.09 -56.67 33.89
N GLY A 18 -0.92 -57.02 33.08
CA GLY A 18 -1.27 -56.35 31.84
C GLY A 18 -1.86 -54.96 32.05
N ARG A 19 -1.00 -53.92 32.09
CA ARG A 19 -1.42 -52.52 32.03
C ARG A 19 -0.58 -51.63 31.10
N LEU A 20 0.28 -52.20 30.24
CA LEU A 20 1.06 -51.41 29.27
C LEU A 20 0.47 -51.35 27.85
N THR A 21 -0.52 -52.17 27.52
CA THR A 21 -1.15 -52.19 26.18
C THR A 21 -2.26 -51.16 26.01
N PHE A 22 -2.75 -50.53 27.09
CA PHE A 22 -3.84 -49.56 27.01
C PHE A 22 -3.37 -48.14 26.64
N PHE A 23 -2.11 -47.78 26.92
CA PHE A 23 -1.58 -46.44 26.60
C PHE A 23 -1.14 -46.29 25.14
N TYR A 24 -0.71 -47.36 24.47
CA TYR A 24 -0.38 -47.32 23.04
C TYR A 24 -1.62 -47.27 22.13
N LEU A 25 -2.75 -47.81 22.58
CA LEU A 25 -4.01 -47.78 21.83
C LEU A 25 -4.74 -46.43 21.94
N LEU A 26 -4.54 -45.66 23.02
CA LEU A 26 -5.02 -44.29 23.10
C LEU A 26 -4.25 -43.34 22.16
N PHE A 27 -2.94 -43.53 22.00
CA PHE A 27 -2.13 -42.68 21.11
C PHE A 27 -2.45 -42.87 19.62
N PHE A 28 -2.97 -44.04 19.22
CA PHE A 28 -3.43 -44.31 17.85
C PHE A 28 -4.91 -43.94 17.61
N LEU A 29 -5.69 -43.67 18.65
CA LEU A 29 -7.07 -43.19 18.51
C LEU A 29 -7.17 -41.65 18.44
N PHE A 30 -6.13 -40.91 18.83
CA PHE A 30 -6.07 -39.45 18.68
C PHE A 30 -5.38 -38.97 17.40
N SER A 31 -4.72 -39.84 16.63
CA SER A 31 -4.05 -39.48 15.37
C SER A 31 -4.98 -39.40 14.15
N ASN A 32 -6.28 -39.65 14.31
CA ASN A 32 -7.29 -39.45 13.26
C ASN A 32 -8.10 -38.16 13.42
N PHE A 33 -7.67 -37.21 14.27
CA PHE A 33 -8.08 -35.83 14.06
C PHE A 33 -7.41 -35.36 12.77
N LYS A 34 -8.13 -35.51 11.64
CA LYS A 34 -7.96 -34.62 10.51
C LYS A 34 -8.04 -33.23 11.09
N ILE A 35 -6.88 -32.59 11.28
CA ILE A 35 -6.81 -31.16 11.46
C ILE A 35 -7.57 -30.63 10.26
N LEU A 36 -8.79 -30.15 10.49
CA LEU A 36 -9.51 -29.36 9.51
C LEU A 36 -8.54 -28.24 9.19
N GLU A 37 -7.86 -28.37 8.06
CA GLU A 37 -7.06 -27.33 7.48
C GLU A 37 -8.05 -26.21 7.20
N ALA A 38 -8.14 -25.28 8.15
CA ALA A 38 -9.08 -24.18 8.08
C ALA A 38 -8.74 -23.45 6.78
N GLN A 39 -9.59 -23.60 5.77
CA GLN A 39 -9.36 -23.01 4.47
C GLN A 39 -9.16 -21.51 4.68
N SER A 40 -7.97 -21.02 4.30
CA SER A 40 -7.63 -19.62 4.46
C SER A 40 -8.70 -18.74 3.81
N PRO A 41 -9.11 -17.65 4.46
CA PRO A 41 -10.12 -16.75 3.91
C PRO A 41 -9.71 -16.28 2.52
N ARG A 42 -10.62 -16.34 1.55
CA ARG A 42 -10.40 -15.78 0.22
C ARG A 42 -10.82 -14.32 0.19
N PHE A 43 -9.91 -13.46 -0.23
CA PHE A 43 -10.17 -12.04 -0.39
C PHE A 43 -10.65 -11.75 -1.81
N ALA A 44 -11.58 -10.82 -1.92
CA ALA A 44 -12.11 -10.34 -3.18
C ALA A 44 -12.29 -8.82 -3.12
N LYS A 45 -12.38 -8.22 -4.29
CA LYS A 45 -12.92 -6.87 -4.43
C LYS A 45 -14.30 -6.91 -5.09
N ILE A 46 -15.14 -5.98 -4.68
CA ILE A 46 -16.47 -5.79 -5.24
C ILE A 46 -16.36 -5.12 -6.60
N LEU A 47 -16.99 -5.71 -7.61
CA LEU A 47 -17.23 -5.11 -8.91
C LEU A 47 -18.64 -4.53 -8.90
N CYS A 48 -18.74 -3.21 -8.73
CA CYS A 48 -20.01 -2.49 -8.80
C CYS A 48 -19.91 -1.42 -9.88
N LEU A 49 -19.99 -1.88 -11.12
CA LEU A 49 -19.76 -1.04 -12.29
C LEU A 49 -21.04 -0.29 -12.65
N ARG A 50 -20.87 0.94 -13.14
CA ARG A 50 -21.93 1.80 -13.67
C ARG A 50 -23.08 2.08 -12.70
N SER A 51 -22.82 2.05 -11.39
CA SER A 51 -23.81 2.37 -10.36
C SER A 51 -23.30 3.43 -9.37
N PRO A 52 -23.61 4.72 -9.60
CA PRO A 52 -23.22 5.82 -8.69
C PRO A 52 -23.75 5.64 -7.25
N GLN A 53 -24.93 5.02 -7.12
CA GLN A 53 -25.63 4.82 -5.84
C GLN A 53 -25.21 3.53 -5.15
N GLY A 54 -24.24 2.80 -5.71
CA GLY A 54 -23.80 1.49 -5.23
C GLY A 54 -24.71 0.35 -5.68
N CYS A 55 -24.26 -0.87 -5.42
CA CYS A 55 -24.94 -2.11 -5.74
C CYS A 55 -25.55 -2.70 -4.47
N ASP A 56 -26.64 -3.45 -4.61
CA ASP A 56 -27.28 -4.10 -3.48
C ASP A 56 -26.48 -5.32 -3.01
N CYS A 57 -26.24 -5.39 -1.70
CA CYS A 57 -25.74 -6.58 -1.01
C CYS A 57 -26.76 -6.98 0.05
N ILE A 58 -27.28 -8.20 -0.05
CA ILE A 58 -28.48 -8.63 0.68
C ILE A 58 -28.06 -9.24 2.02
N ASN A 59 -28.48 -8.64 3.13
CA ASN A 59 -28.22 -9.15 4.47
C ASN A 59 -29.09 -10.40 4.76
N ASP A 60 -28.76 -11.12 5.83
CA ASP A 60 -29.48 -12.35 6.20
C ASP A 60 -30.96 -12.11 6.56
N ASN A 61 -31.31 -10.89 6.97
CA ASN A 61 -32.69 -10.46 7.27
C ASN A 61 -33.46 -9.97 6.02
N GLY A 62 -32.90 -10.10 4.82
CA GLY A 62 -33.51 -9.67 3.55
C GLY A 62 -33.38 -8.17 3.23
N THR A 63 -32.84 -7.35 4.13
CA THR A 63 -32.55 -5.94 3.83
C THR A 63 -31.33 -5.81 2.92
N SER A 64 -31.28 -4.81 2.04
CA SER A 64 -30.08 -4.53 1.26
C SER A 64 -29.25 -3.41 1.90
N ARG A 65 -27.92 -3.58 1.88
CA ARG A 65 -26.96 -2.48 2.05
C ARG A 65 -26.37 -2.12 0.70
N LYS A 66 -26.01 -0.85 0.53
CA LYS A 66 -25.23 -0.43 -0.64
C LYS A 66 -23.76 -0.79 -0.44
N VAL A 67 -23.16 -1.32 -1.50
CA VAL A 67 -21.72 -1.58 -1.62
C VAL A 67 -21.20 -0.91 -2.88
N PHE A 68 -19.96 -0.45 -2.86
CA PHE A 68 -19.35 0.32 -3.94
C PHE A 68 -18.21 -0.44 -4.61
N HIS A 69 -17.88 -0.01 -5.83
CA HIS A 69 -16.80 -0.62 -6.59
C HIS A 69 -15.49 -0.49 -5.83
N GLY A 70 -14.73 -1.59 -5.78
CA GLY A 70 -13.45 -1.58 -5.10
C GLY A 70 -13.55 -1.53 -3.57
N GLU A 71 -14.70 -1.85 -2.98
CA GLU A 71 -14.74 -2.27 -1.59
C GLU A 71 -14.08 -3.65 -1.45
N ALA A 72 -13.32 -3.82 -0.36
CA ALA A 72 -12.69 -5.08 -0.01
C ALA A 72 -13.69 -6.01 0.69
N ALA A 73 -13.69 -7.27 0.31
CA ALA A 73 -14.59 -8.29 0.80
C ALA A 73 -13.85 -9.59 1.13
N THR A 74 -14.29 -10.29 2.18
CA THR A 74 -13.83 -11.64 2.51
C THR A 74 -14.95 -12.64 2.24
N ILE A 75 -14.67 -13.69 1.47
CA ILE A 75 -15.65 -14.74 1.16
C ILE A 75 -15.74 -15.71 2.33
N GLN A 76 -16.95 -15.91 2.84
CA GLN A 76 -17.27 -16.81 3.94
C GLN A 76 -17.96 -18.06 3.37
N ASN A 77 -17.43 -19.25 3.69
CA ASN A 77 -17.89 -20.59 3.25
C ASN A 77 -17.45 -21.04 1.85
N LEU A 78 -16.30 -21.72 1.79
CA LEU A 78 -15.87 -22.54 0.64
C LEU A 78 -16.22 -24.03 0.81
N ALA A 79 -16.70 -24.44 1.98
CA ALA A 79 -16.68 -25.83 2.45
C ALA A 79 -17.96 -26.66 2.18
N SER A 80 -18.84 -26.27 1.26
CA SER A 80 -19.86 -27.21 0.76
C SER A 80 -19.44 -27.67 -0.63
N GLU A 81 -18.99 -28.93 -0.73
CA GLU A 81 -18.70 -29.65 -1.98
C GLU A 81 -19.90 -29.76 -2.93
N ASP A 82 -21.08 -29.25 -2.55
CA ASP A 82 -22.17 -28.94 -3.48
C ASP A 82 -21.86 -27.66 -4.24
N ALA A 83 -20.96 -27.79 -5.21
CA ALA A 83 -20.66 -26.82 -6.26
C ALA A 83 -21.83 -26.70 -7.27
N GLU A 84 -23.07 -26.64 -6.79
CA GLU A 84 -24.08 -25.90 -7.53
C GLU A 84 -23.64 -24.44 -7.55
N VAL A 85 -23.60 -23.88 -8.75
CA VAL A 85 -23.21 -22.49 -9.03
C VAL A 85 -24.15 -21.57 -8.26
N LYS A 86 -23.88 -21.33 -6.98
CA LYS A 86 -24.62 -20.35 -6.20
C LYS A 86 -24.38 -19.01 -6.87
N GLU A 87 -25.44 -18.40 -7.38
CA GLU A 87 -25.36 -17.08 -8.00
C GLU A 87 -24.74 -16.04 -7.06
N HIS A 88 -24.81 -16.28 -5.73
CA HIS A 88 -24.32 -15.38 -4.69
C HIS A 88 -23.40 -16.09 -3.67
N HIS A 89 -22.34 -15.40 -3.25
CA HIS A 89 -21.53 -15.78 -2.09
C HIS A 89 -21.89 -14.95 -0.86
N ARG A 90 -21.76 -15.54 0.33
CA ARG A 90 -21.74 -14.77 1.58
C ARG A 90 -20.38 -14.11 1.70
N ILE A 91 -20.38 -12.78 1.81
CA ILE A 91 -19.18 -11.97 1.98
C ILE A 91 -19.23 -11.20 3.30
N ALA A 92 -18.06 -10.90 3.84
CA ALA A 92 -17.86 -9.98 4.94
C ALA A 92 -17.22 -8.69 4.43
N ILE A 93 -17.76 -7.54 4.82
CA ILE A 93 -17.22 -6.21 4.52
C ILE A 93 -17.16 -5.43 5.83
N GLY A 94 -15.94 -5.25 6.36
CA GLY A 94 -15.75 -4.75 7.73
C GLY A 94 -16.43 -5.67 8.74
N ASN A 95 -17.31 -5.12 9.57
CA ASN A 95 -18.06 -5.86 10.60
C ASN A 95 -19.44 -6.37 10.13
N SER A 96 -19.75 -6.26 8.84
CA SER A 96 -21.06 -6.66 8.29
C SER A 96 -20.94 -7.84 7.34
N HIS A 97 -22.03 -8.61 7.23
CA HIS A 97 -22.14 -9.75 6.33
C HIS A 97 -23.34 -9.60 5.40
N CYS A 98 -23.16 -9.96 4.13
CA CYS A 98 -24.25 -9.95 3.16
C CYS A 98 -23.96 -10.94 2.01
N LYS A 99 -24.96 -11.20 1.19
CA LYS A 99 -24.88 -12.04 -0.02
C LYS A 99 -24.68 -11.14 -1.23
N TYR A 100 -23.70 -11.47 -2.07
CA TYR A 100 -23.34 -10.70 -3.26
C TYR A 100 -23.08 -11.60 -4.47
N PRO A 101 -23.42 -11.18 -5.70
CA PRO A 101 -23.26 -12.02 -6.88
C PRO A 101 -21.81 -12.44 -7.13
N VAL A 102 -21.58 -13.72 -7.40
CA VAL A 102 -20.23 -14.28 -7.59
C VAL A 102 -19.51 -13.68 -8.79
N LEU A 103 -20.23 -13.46 -9.90
CA LEU A 103 -19.70 -12.84 -11.11
C LEU A 103 -19.20 -11.40 -10.88
N ASN A 104 -19.66 -10.76 -9.80
CA ASN A 104 -19.28 -9.41 -9.42
C ASN A 104 -18.22 -9.38 -8.31
N LEU A 105 -17.56 -10.51 -8.02
CA LEU A 105 -16.44 -10.60 -7.10
C LEU A 105 -15.16 -10.92 -7.88
N LYS A 106 -14.15 -10.05 -7.79
CA LYS A 106 -12.81 -10.36 -8.30
C LYS A 106 -11.94 -10.88 -7.17
N LEU A 107 -11.62 -12.18 -7.23
CA LEU A 107 -10.69 -12.82 -6.30
C LEU A 107 -9.30 -12.18 -6.41
N LEU A 108 -8.65 -12.11 -5.25
CA LEU A 108 -7.32 -11.55 -5.12
C LEU A 108 -6.33 -12.66 -4.76
N SER A 109 -5.19 -12.66 -5.43
CA SER A 109 -4.10 -13.59 -5.18
C SER A 109 -3.09 -12.94 -4.24
N TYR A 110 -2.99 -13.43 -3.00
CA TYR A 110 -2.01 -12.96 -2.01
C TYR A 110 -1.32 -14.12 -1.30
N GLN A 111 -0.08 -13.88 -0.86
CA GLN A 111 0.61 -14.75 0.08
C GLN A 111 0.11 -14.48 1.51
N PRO A 112 -0.50 -15.48 2.18
CA PRO A 112 -1.12 -15.28 3.49
C PRO A 112 -0.13 -14.98 4.62
N ASP A 113 1.14 -15.36 4.46
CA ASP A 113 2.17 -15.28 5.51
C ASP A 113 3.12 -14.09 5.38
N PHE A 114 3.03 -13.30 4.31
CA PHE A 114 3.86 -12.12 4.18
C PHE A 114 3.50 -11.09 5.27
N ARG A 115 4.51 -10.41 5.83
CA ARG A 115 4.35 -9.43 6.92
C ARG A 115 5.27 -8.24 6.64
N PRO A 116 4.80 -7.19 5.92
CA PRO A 116 5.64 -6.06 5.52
C PRO A 116 6.21 -5.27 6.70
N MET A 117 5.51 -5.26 7.84
CA MET A 117 5.99 -4.63 9.07
C MET A 117 7.10 -5.44 9.77
N ASN A 118 7.37 -6.70 9.36
CA ASN A 118 8.42 -7.54 9.91
C ASN A 118 9.65 -7.49 9.00
N THR A 119 10.33 -6.34 9.01
CA THR A 119 11.49 -6.05 8.16
C THR A 119 12.62 -5.48 9.00
N ASN A 120 13.86 -5.74 8.58
CA ASN A 120 15.07 -5.20 9.22
C ASN A 120 15.56 -3.91 8.53
N LEU A 121 14.86 -3.43 7.50
CA LEU A 121 15.20 -2.18 6.81
C LEU A 121 14.76 -0.99 7.66
N ASP A 122 15.56 0.07 7.68
CA ASP A 122 15.28 1.29 8.45
C ASP A 122 14.32 2.22 7.70
N HIS A 123 13.05 2.25 8.12
CA HIS A 123 12.04 3.14 7.56
C HIS A 123 11.97 4.48 8.28
N SER A 124 12.94 4.78 9.15
CA SER A 124 12.98 6.06 9.84
C SER A 124 13.11 7.18 8.82
N PRO A 125 12.24 8.21 8.89
CA PRO A 125 12.29 9.30 7.93
C PRO A 125 13.60 10.06 8.10
N LYS A 126 14.30 10.28 6.99
CA LYS A 126 15.53 11.09 6.98
C LYS A 126 15.27 12.46 7.64
N SER A 127 16.23 12.99 8.39
CA SER A 127 16.05 14.29 9.07
C SER A 127 15.95 15.43 8.06
N LEU A 128 15.27 16.53 8.42
CA LEU A 128 15.22 17.72 7.57
C LEU A 128 16.63 18.26 7.23
N SER A 129 17.59 18.12 8.15
CA SER A 129 18.97 18.53 7.93
C SER A 129 19.71 17.73 6.86
N SER A 130 19.29 16.50 6.59
CA SER A 130 19.83 15.70 5.49
C SER A 130 19.18 16.04 4.14
N MET A 131 17.95 16.58 4.18
CA MET A 131 17.17 16.88 2.99
C MET A 131 17.36 18.31 2.50
N LEU A 132 17.75 19.26 3.34
CA LEU A 132 17.89 20.68 2.96
C LEU A 132 19.34 21.15 2.92
N SER A 133 19.59 22.21 2.16
CA SER A 133 20.82 22.99 2.31
C SER A 133 20.90 23.59 3.72
N ARG A 134 22.10 23.87 4.22
CA ARG A 134 22.28 24.51 5.53
C ARG A 134 21.52 25.83 5.62
N GLU A 135 21.60 26.65 4.58
CA GLU A 135 20.90 27.93 4.52
C GLU A 135 19.38 27.73 4.61
N ASP A 136 18.82 26.80 3.83
CA ASP A 136 17.38 26.55 3.86
C ASP A 136 16.92 25.98 5.20
N LEU A 137 17.72 25.10 5.82
CA LEU A 137 17.40 24.52 7.12
C LEU A 137 17.30 25.60 8.21
N GLU A 138 18.26 26.53 8.26
CA GLU A 138 18.30 27.61 9.24
C GLU A 138 17.14 28.60 9.05
N ARG A 139 16.70 28.80 7.79
CA ARG A 139 15.79 29.89 7.41
C ARG A 139 14.38 29.44 7.01
N VAL A 140 14.08 28.14 6.95
CA VAL A 140 12.78 27.61 6.47
C VAL A 140 11.57 28.22 7.19
N LYS A 141 11.73 28.57 8.47
CA LYS A 141 10.67 29.20 9.28
C LYS A 141 10.41 30.66 8.91
N GLU A 142 11.39 31.34 8.33
CA GLU A 142 11.33 32.75 7.89
C GLU A 142 10.83 32.88 6.45
N TYR A 143 10.93 31.81 5.66
CA TYR A 143 10.50 31.82 4.27
C TYR A 143 8.99 31.98 4.13
N ARG A 144 8.58 32.56 3.00
CA ARG A 144 7.17 32.78 2.69
C ARG A 144 6.52 31.42 2.47
N LYS A 145 5.56 31.08 3.34
CA LYS A 145 4.69 29.91 3.15
C LYS A 145 3.61 30.24 2.13
N PHE A 146 3.42 29.35 1.17
CA PHE A 146 2.35 29.44 0.17
C PHE A 146 1.48 28.19 0.23
N GLN A 147 0.16 28.35 0.29
CA GLN A 147 -0.80 27.26 0.40
C GLN A 147 -1.22 26.78 -1.00
N LEU A 148 -1.06 25.49 -1.30
CA LEU A 148 -1.35 24.86 -2.59
C LEU A 148 -2.75 24.20 -2.67
N TYR A 149 -3.61 24.49 -1.69
CA TYR A 149 -4.85 23.76 -1.37
C TYR A 149 -4.63 22.39 -0.73
N ARG A 150 -5.69 21.56 -0.75
CA ARG A 150 -5.67 20.22 -0.17
C ARG A 150 -5.02 19.23 -1.13
N TYR A 151 -4.28 18.28 -0.59
CA TYR A 151 -3.81 17.09 -1.28
C TYR A 151 -4.38 15.83 -0.65
N TYR A 152 -4.74 14.86 -1.47
CA TYR A 152 -5.34 13.61 -1.03
C TYR A 152 -4.32 12.47 -1.16
N PRO A 153 -3.98 11.80 -0.04
CA PRO A 153 -2.91 10.81 0.01
C PRO A 153 -3.36 9.45 -0.55
N THR A 154 -2.49 8.80 -1.28
CA THR A 154 -2.38 7.34 -1.35
C THR A 154 -1.00 6.92 -0.81
N TYR A 155 -0.74 5.62 -0.76
CA TYR A 155 0.59 5.10 -0.44
C TYR A 155 1.09 4.19 -1.55
N TYR A 156 2.40 4.24 -1.78
CA TYR A 156 3.13 3.31 -2.63
C TYR A 156 4.37 2.80 -1.90
N HIS A 157 4.87 1.65 -2.33
CA HIS A 157 5.89 0.90 -1.63
C HIS A 157 6.78 0.14 -2.61
N LEU A 158 7.94 -0.32 -2.16
CA LEU A 158 8.72 -1.25 -2.97
C LEU A 158 7.98 -2.58 -3.09
N ALA A 159 7.76 -3.02 -4.33
CA ALA A 159 7.28 -4.38 -4.57
C ALA A 159 8.30 -5.37 -4.00
N LEU A 160 7.85 -6.39 -3.27
CA LEU A 160 8.70 -7.45 -2.75
C LEU A 160 8.30 -8.78 -3.38
N GLU A 161 9.23 -9.49 -4.00
CA GLU A 161 8.90 -10.73 -4.71
C GLU A 161 8.31 -11.79 -3.80
N VAL A 162 8.75 -11.85 -2.54
CA VAL A 162 8.20 -12.73 -1.51
C VAL A 162 6.70 -12.53 -1.27
N ALA A 163 6.16 -11.35 -1.58
CA ALA A 163 4.74 -11.06 -1.49
C ALA A 163 3.94 -11.47 -2.75
N TYR A 164 4.63 -11.63 -3.89
CA TYR A 164 4.03 -11.83 -5.22
C TYR A 164 4.69 -12.99 -5.99
N PRO A 165 4.61 -14.23 -5.50
CA PRO A 165 5.17 -15.37 -6.19
C PRO A 165 4.36 -15.69 -7.46
N GLY A 166 5.02 -16.34 -8.40
CA GLY A 166 4.49 -16.59 -9.73
C GLY A 166 5.52 -17.30 -10.58
N LYS A 167 5.18 -17.50 -11.86
CA LYS A 167 6.09 -18.12 -12.82
C LYS A 167 7.35 -17.26 -12.98
N ASP A 168 8.50 -17.88 -12.81
CA ASP A 168 9.79 -17.23 -13.02
C ASP A 168 9.98 -16.83 -14.50
N THR A 169 10.42 -15.59 -14.74
CA THR A 169 10.58 -15.01 -16.07
C THR A 169 11.82 -14.13 -16.15
N SER A 170 12.38 -14.01 -17.36
CA SER A 170 13.55 -13.16 -17.61
C SER A 170 13.22 -11.68 -17.41
N VAL A 171 14.08 -10.98 -16.67
CA VAL A 171 14.06 -9.54 -16.50
C VAL A 171 14.97 -8.91 -17.54
N ILE A 172 14.41 -8.08 -18.41
CA ILE A 172 15.14 -7.55 -19.57
C ILE A 172 15.42 -6.05 -19.39
N SER A 173 16.66 -5.65 -19.65
CA SER A 173 17.11 -4.25 -19.66
C SER A 173 16.59 -3.45 -20.86
N PRO A 174 16.67 -2.11 -20.82
CA PRO A 174 16.37 -1.27 -22.00
C PRO A 174 17.14 -1.66 -23.25
N MET A 175 18.36 -2.21 -23.09
CA MET A 175 19.21 -2.68 -24.18
C MET A 175 18.85 -4.08 -24.70
N GLY A 176 17.80 -4.72 -24.17
CA GLY A 176 17.38 -6.07 -24.57
C GLY A 176 18.18 -7.20 -23.92
N LYS A 177 19.13 -6.90 -23.02
CA LYS A 177 19.92 -7.90 -22.28
C LYS A 177 19.16 -8.40 -21.05
N GLU A 178 19.19 -9.70 -20.78
CA GLU A 178 18.73 -10.27 -19.52
C GLU A 178 19.64 -9.82 -18.36
N ILE A 179 19.03 -9.23 -17.32
CA ILE A 179 19.71 -8.72 -16.12
C ILE A 179 19.37 -9.51 -14.86
N GLY A 180 18.50 -10.51 -14.99
CA GLY A 180 18.13 -11.44 -13.94
C GLY A 180 16.84 -12.16 -14.27
N ARG A 181 16.30 -12.87 -13.28
CA ARG A 181 15.03 -13.60 -13.36
C ARG A 181 14.24 -13.36 -12.08
N ALA A 182 12.93 -13.25 -12.21
CA ALA A 182 12.01 -13.05 -11.09
C ALA A 182 10.59 -13.48 -11.47
N SER A 183 9.73 -13.62 -10.49
CA SER A 183 8.29 -13.89 -10.65
C SER A 183 7.60 -12.87 -11.56
N ALA A 184 6.80 -13.37 -12.50
CA ALA A 184 6.00 -12.53 -13.39
C ALA A 184 5.00 -11.63 -12.64
N HIS A 185 4.42 -12.11 -11.52
CA HIS A 185 3.52 -11.30 -10.70
C HIS A 185 4.28 -10.20 -9.97
N PHE A 186 5.48 -10.49 -9.45
CA PHE A 186 6.35 -9.48 -8.87
C PHE A 186 6.71 -8.40 -9.88
N LEU A 187 7.11 -8.77 -11.10
CA LEU A 187 7.43 -7.79 -12.14
C LEU A 187 6.22 -6.95 -12.56
N GLU A 188 5.00 -7.49 -12.50
CA GLU A 188 3.79 -6.69 -12.66
C GLU A 188 3.68 -5.62 -11.56
N GLN A 189 3.93 -5.99 -10.30
CA GLN A 189 3.93 -5.02 -9.20
C GLN A 189 5.06 -4.00 -9.33
N VAL A 190 6.25 -4.39 -9.79
CA VAL A 190 7.35 -3.44 -10.09
C VAL A 190 6.94 -2.40 -11.14
N LYS A 191 6.09 -2.76 -12.12
CA LYS A 191 5.56 -1.79 -13.08
C LYS A 191 4.61 -0.78 -12.43
N TRP A 192 3.80 -1.23 -11.47
CA TRP A 192 2.82 -0.41 -10.78
C TRP A 192 3.47 0.53 -9.77
N GLU A 193 4.35 -0.01 -8.94
CA GLU A 193 5.02 0.71 -7.86
C GLU A 193 6.29 1.47 -8.33
N GLY A 194 6.76 1.17 -9.54
CA GLY A 194 7.96 1.75 -10.15
C GLY A 194 9.27 1.07 -9.75
N SER A 195 9.33 0.38 -8.61
CA SER A 195 10.53 -0.34 -8.15
C SER A 195 10.20 -1.53 -7.25
N GLY A 196 11.12 -2.49 -7.15
CA GLY A 196 10.99 -3.60 -6.22
C GLY A 196 12.27 -4.39 -5.98
N VAL A 197 12.20 -5.29 -5.00
CA VAL A 197 13.30 -6.17 -4.56
C VAL A 197 12.90 -7.63 -4.80
N ALA A 198 13.71 -8.31 -5.60
CA ALA A 198 13.55 -9.73 -5.89
C ALA A 198 14.02 -10.61 -4.71
N ALA A 199 13.66 -11.89 -4.74
CA ALA A 199 14.00 -12.87 -3.72
C ALA A 199 15.52 -13.11 -3.64
N ASP A 200 16.25 -12.90 -4.74
CA ASP A 200 17.72 -12.94 -4.80
C ASP A 200 18.40 -11.66 -4.31
N GLY A 201 17.61 -10.67 -3.83
CA GLY A 201 18.08 -9.38 -3.34
C GLY A 201 18.35 -8.35 -4.44
N LYS A 202 18.24 -8.69 -5.73
CA LYS A 202 18.37 -7.70 -6.80
C LYS A 202 17.23 -6.70 -6.74
N LYS A 203 17.57 -5.44 -7.00
CA LYS A 203 16.60 -4.36 -7.02
C LYS A 203 16.37 -3.89 -8.44
N TYR A 204 15.12 -3.90 -8.86
CA TYR A 204 14.69 -3.54 -10.21
C TYR A 204 13.88 -2.26 -10.20
N HIS A 205 14.22 -1.34 -11.10
CA HIS A 205 13.46 -0.13 -11.39
C HIS A 205 12.79 -0.28 -12.77
N PHE A 206 11.52 0.08 -12.89
CA PHE A 206 10.80 -0.02 -14.16
C PHE A 206 11.21 1.12 -15.11
N ALA A 207 11.78 0.76 -16.27
CA ALA A 207 12.30 1.70 -17.25
C ALA A 207 11.35 1.93 -18.45
N GLY A 208 10.09 1.45 -18.36
CA GLY A 208 9.11 1.54 -19.44
C GLY A 208 9.13 0.34 -20.40
N ASN A 209 8.05 0.13 -21.15
CA ASN A 209 7.93 -0.89 -22.21
C ASN A 209 8.32 -2.32 -21.78
N GLY A 210 8.04 -2.69 -20.53
CA GLY A 210 8.41 -4.00 -19.98
C GLY A 210 9.92 -4.19 -19.75
N ARG A 211 10.68 -3.09 -19.68
CA ARG A 211 12.13 -3.07 -19.44
C ARG A 211 12.44 -2.58 -18.03
N TYR A 212 13.60 -2.98 -17.51
CA TYR A 212 14.00 -2.71 -16.13
C TYR A 212 15.48 -2.38 -16.01
N GLU A 213 15.85 -1.61 -14.99
CA GLU A 213 17.23 -1.31 -14.64
C GLU A 213 17.55 -1.82 -13.24
N LEU A 214 18.82 -2.17 -13.01
CA LEU A 214 19.31 -2.48 -11.66
C LEU A 214 19.70 -1.19 -10.95
N TYR A 215 19.44 -1.11 -9.65
CA TYR A 215 19.89 0.00 -8.82
C TYR A 215 20.52 -0.48 -7.51
N ASN A 216 21.42 0.33 -6.95
CA ASN A 216 22.11 0.05 -5.69
C ASN A 216 21.75 1.03 -4.56
N LEU A 217 20.71 1.83 -4.76
CA LEU A 217 20.15 2.67 -3.70
C LEU A 217 19.40 1.81 -2.67
N GLU A 218 19.27 2.34 -1.46
CA GLU A 218 18.52 1.69 -0.39
C GLU A 218 17.06 1.48 -0.80
N TRP A 219 16.42 2.57 -1.25
CA TRP A 219 14.98 2.62 -1.49
C TRP A 219 14.57 2.82 -2.94
N GLY A 220 15.48 3.27 -3.81
CA GLY A 220 15.20 3.46 -5.24
C GLY A 220 15.30 4.90 -5.73
N TRP A 221 15.16 5.05 -7.03
CA TRP A 221 15.20 6.34 -7.71
C TRP A 221 13.84 7.03 -7.64
N GLY A 222 13.85 8.35 -7.43
CA GLY A 222 12.69 9.19 -7.70
C GLY A 222 12.57 9.47 -9.20
N ALA A 223 11.88 10.54 -9.55
CA ALA A 223 11.55 10.87 -10.93
C ALA A 223 12.74 11.44 -11.75
N GLY A 224 13.99 11.15 -11.39
CA GLY A 224 15.21 11.59 -12.09
C GLY A 224 15.97 12.71 -11.37
N TYR A 225 16.92 13.35 -12.08
CA TYR A 225 17.82 14.40 -11.53
C TYR A 225 18.58 13.97 -10.26
N LYS A 226 18.94 12.68 -10.18
CA LYS A 226 19.61 12.04 -9.04
C LYS A 226 18.80 11.95 -7.74
N TYR A 227 17.54 12.38 -7.75
CA TYR A 227 16.67 12.26 -6.60
C TYR A 227 16.43 10.81 -6.21
N GLN A 228 16.42 10.56 -4.91
CA GLN A 228 16.07 9.28 -4.30
C GLN A 228 14.71 9.37 -3.60
N VAL A 229 14.06 8.22 -3.43
CA VAL A 229 12.87 8.09 -2.59
C VAL A 229 13.26 7.70 -1.17
N TYR A 230 12.56 8.24 -0.17
CA TYR A 230 12.82 8.00 1.24
C TYR A 230 11.50 7.74 1.97
N PRO A 231 11.40 6.65 2.76
CA PRO A 231 10.16 6.30 3.47
C PRO A 231 9.66 7.48 4.30
N TYR A 232 8.37 7.76 4.17
CA TYR A 232 7.67 8.83 4.87
C TYR A 232 8.20 10.24 4.58
N ARG A 233 9.07 10.41 3.58
CA ARG A 233 9.62 11.72 3.18
C ARG A 233 9.34 12.06 1.74
N THR A 234 9.17 11.06 0.89
CA THR A 234 8.92 11.30 -0.52
C THR A 234 7.44 11.27 -0.84
N ILE A 235 7.01 12.26 -1.62
CA ILE A 235 5.70 12.26 -2.28
C ILE A 235 5.87 12.23 -3.80
N ALA A 236 5.05 11.42 -4.45
CA ALA A 236 4.84 11.45 -5.88
C ALA A 236 3.65 12.37 -6.19
N ILE A 237 3.86 13.36 -7.06
CA ILE A 237 2.84 14.34 -7.46
C ILE A 237 2.90 14.60 -8.97
N SER A 238 1.85 15.21 -9.54
CA SER A 238 1.90 15.79 -10.88
C SER A 238 2.65 17.13 -10.85
N PHE A 239 3.87 17.16 -11.39
CA PHE A 239 4.66 18.40 -11.46
C PHE A 239 4.04 19.46 -12.37
N GLY A 240 3.32 19.05 -13.43
CA GLY A 240 2.57 19.97 -14.27
C GLY A 240 1.46 20.66 -13.50
N ASP A 241 0.75 19.93 -12.65
CA ASP A 241 -0.32 20.52 -11.84
C ASP A 241 0.22 21.34 -10.65
N LEU A 242 1.39 20.97 -10.11
CA LEU A 242 2.11 21.85 -9.17
C LEU A 242 2.43 23.20 -9.80
N CYS A 243 2.93 23.22 -11.04
CA CYS A 243 3.16 24.46 -11.77
C CYS A 243 1.88 25.29 -11.92
N LYS A 244 0.75 24.66 -12.28
CA LYS A 244 -0.55 25.34 -12.37
C LYS A 244 -0.99 25.92 -11.02
N LYS A 245 -0.86 25.16 -9.93
CA LYS A 245 -1.22 25.58 -8.57
C LYS A 245 -0.38 26.74 -8.04
N LEU A 246 0.92 26.78 -8.40
CA LEU A 246 1.79 27.91 -8.09
C LEU A 246 1.37 29.18 -8.85
N GLY A 247 0.79 29.03 -10.06
CA GLY A 247 0.28 30.14 -10.86
C GLY A 247 1.34 31.19 -11.12
N ARG A 248 1.09 32.44 -10.73
CA ARG A 248 2.04 33.55 -10.88
C ARG A 248 3.31 33.43 -10.01
N LEU A 249 3.31 32.53 -9.03
CA LEU A 249 4.48 32.23 -8.18
C LEU A 249 5.33 31.08 -8.76
N ALA A 250 4.89 30.46 -9.86
CA ALA A 250 5.66 29.42 -10.50
C ALA A 250 6.97 30.00 -11.07
N PRO A 251 8.07 29.24 -11.05
CA PRO A 251 9.26 29.61 -11.80
C PRO A 251 8.93 29.88 -13.28
N GLU A 252 9.64 30.81 -13.91
CA GLU A 252 9.51 31.05 -15.34
C GLU A 252 9.72 29.75 -16.14
N ASN A 253 8.88 29.50 -17.14
CA ASN A 253 8.86 28.26 -17.92
C ASN A 253 8.77 26.99 -17.03
N CYS A 254 7.90 27.05 -16.02
CA CYS A 254 7.72 26.00 -15.02
C CYS A 254 7.58 24.62 -15.64
N ASN A 255 8.48 23.72 -15.24
CA ASN A 255 8.50 22.34 -15.68
C ASN A 255 9.08 21.45 -14.57
N LYS A 256 9.02 20.12 -14.76
CA LYS A 256 9.52 19.13 -13.81
C LYS A 256 10.90 19.45 -13.24
N SER A 257 11.88 19.83 -14.06
CA SER A 257 13.26 20.11 -13.58
C SER A 257 13.34 21.28 -12.57
N LYS A 258 12.40 22.23 -12.67
CA LYS A 258 12.33 23.43 -11.83
C LYS A 258 11.61 23.20 -10.52
N VAL A 259 10.66 22.26 -10.48
CA VAL A 259 9.80 22.02 -9.31
C VAL A 259 10.01 20.67 -8.62
N ILE A 260 10.74 19.73 -9.24
CA ILE A 260 11.11 18.47 -8.58
C ILE A 260 11.93 18.75 -7.32
N GLY A 261 11.65 18.01 -6.26
CA GLY A 261 12.23 18.20 -4.95
C GLY A 261 11.69 19.38 -4.18
N THR A 262 10.62 20.06 -4.62
CA THR A 262 9.98 21.10 -3.79
C THR A 262 9.66 20.57 -2.39
N LEU A 263 9.98 21.37 -1.37
CA LEU A 263 9.68 21.07 0.02
C LEU A 263 8.21 21.36 0.31
N PHE A 264 7.48 20.31 0.69
CA PHE A 264 6.10 20.37 1.15
C PHE A 264 6.04 20.31 2.68
N TYR A 265 5.01 20.94 3.24
CA TYR A 265 4.66 20.85 4.65
C TYR A 265 3.17 20.62 4.83
N PHE A 266 2.84 19.59 5.62
CA PHE A 266 1.47 19.21 5.97
C PHE A 266 1.25 19.38 7.49
N PRO A 267 0.72 20.52 7.95
CA PRO A 267 0.57 20.79 9.38
C PRO A 267 -0.35 19.79 10.09
N GLY A 268 -1.39 19.29 9.41
CA GLY A 268 -2.29 18.28 9.95
C GLY A 268 -1.57 16.97 10.33
N LEU A 269 -0.55 16.60 9.55
CA LEU A 269 0.26 15.41 9.83
C LEU A 269 1.21 15.64 11.01
N ALA A 270 1.88 16.80 11.07
CA ALA A 270 2.74 17.16 12.20
C ALA A 270 1.97 17.16 13.54
N LYS A 271 0.73 17.64 13.52
CA LYS A 271 -0.16 17.66 14.70
C LYS A 271 -0.53 16.26 15.22
N LYS A 272 -0.52 15.23 14.37
CA LYS A 272 -0.82 13.84 14.78
C LYS A 272 0.27 13.22 15.65
N LYS A 273 1.46 13.83 15.74
CA LYS A 273 2.59 13.34 16.55
C LYS A 273 2.87 11.85 16.29
N ILE A 274 2.93 11.49 15.02
CA ILE A 274 3.18 10.10 14.58
C ILE A 274 4.59 9.73 14.99
N ARG A 275 4.74 8.66 15.78
CA ARG A 275 6.04 8.13 16.20
C ARG A 275 6.57 7.20 15.13
N MET A 276 7.82 7.42 14.74
CA MET A 276 8.53 6.67 13.70
C MET A 276 9.38 5.55 14.32
N GLU A 277 10.01 4.72 13.49
CA GLU A 277 10.79 3.55 13.95
C GLU A 277 11.97 3.94 14.86
N ASP A 278 12.65 5.04 14.56
CA ASP A 278 13.70 5.62 15.42
C ASP A 278 13.15 6.28 16.72
N GLY A 279 11.84 6.17 16.97
CA GLY A 279 11.17 6.74 18.12
C GLY A 279 10.92 8.24 18.05
N LYS A 280 11.38 8.95 17.00
CA LYS A 280 11.13 10.39 16.81
C LYS A 280 9.74 10.63 16.23
N LEU A 281 9.29 11.88 16.31
CA LEU A 281 8.01 12.30 15.74
C LEU A 281 8.19 12.75 14.29
N HIS A 282 7.24 12.38 13.43
CA HIS A 282 7.17 12.93 12.08
C HIS A 282 6.85 14.44 12.13
N ASP A 283 7.66 15.25 11.45
CA ASP A 283 7.60 16.72 11.52
C ASP A 283 6.65 17.35 10.46
N GLY A 284 6.10 16.53 9.56
CA GLY A 284 5.16 16.94 8.52
C GLY A 284 5.80 17.44 7.23
N TYR A 285 7.13 17.39 7.09
CA TYR A 285 7.84 17.80 5.88
C TYR A 285 8.05 16.66 4.89
N PHE A 286 7.91 16.96 3.60
CA PHE A 286 8.10 16.01 2.51
C PHE A 286 8.83 16.66 1.33
N CYS A 287 9.47 15.83 0.52
CA CYS A 287 10.10 16.20 -0.72
C CYS A 287 9.30 15.64 -1.89
N ALA A 288 8.88 16.50 -2.81
CA ALA A 288 8.24 16.10 -4.06
C ALA A 288 9.27 15.58 -5.07
N ASN A 289 9.90 14.44 -4.76
CA ASN A 289 11.01 13.86 -5.53
C ASN A 289 10.54 12.89 -6.62
N ASP A 290 9.27 12.51 -6.61
CA ASP A 290 8.75 11.45 -7.46
C ASP A 290 7.50 11.90 -8.23
N THR A 291 7.08 11.09 -9.21
CA THR A 291 5.90 11.33 -10.05
C THR A 291 5.26 10.00 -10.43
N GLY A 292 4.00 10.04 -10.81
CA GLY A 292 3.29 8.89 -11.37
C GLY A 292 2.61 9.25 -12.68
N SER A 293 1.97 8.26 -13.30
CA SER A 293 1.12 8.52 -14.45
C SER A 293 -0.02 9.47 -14.06
N PRO A 294 -0.37 10.44 -14.92
CA PRO A 294 -1.46 11.39 -14.66
C PRO A 294 -2.83 10.70 -14.48
N GLU A 295 -2.99 9.46 -14.97
CA GLU A 295 -4.19 8.64 -14.75
C GLU A 295 -4.37 8.24 -13.27
N TYR A 296 -3.28 8.21 -12.50
CA TYR A 296 -3.26 7.75 -11.11
C TYR A 296 -2.90 8.87 -10.14
N ILE A 297 -2.06 9.83 -10.52
CA ILE A 297 -1.68 10.99 -9.70
C ILE A 297 -2.13 12.28 -10.40
N ARG A 298 -3.43 12.57 -10.31
CA ARG A 298 -4.05 13.79 -10.87
C ARG A 298 -3.94 14.95 -9.89
N GLY A 299 -3.55 16.15 -10.35
CA GLY A 299 -3.87 17.47 -9.76
C GLY A 299 -3.49 17.72 -8.30
N ASP A 300 -4.28 17.15 -7.42
CA ASP A 300 -4.31 17.27 -5.97
C ASP A 300 -4.26 15.91 -5.27
N ARG A 301 -3.94 14.83 -5.99
CA ARG A 301 -3.51 13.56 -5.41
C ARG A 301 -2.01 13.57 -5.19
N MET A 302 -1.60 12.92 -4.11
CA MET A 302 -0.21 12.60 -3.85
C MET A 302 -0.09 11.15 -3.43
N ASP A 303 1.00 10.52 -3.81
CA ASP A 303 1.34 9.18 -3.33
C ASP A 303 2.52 9.28 -2.37
N ILE A 304 2.39 8.78 -1.14
CA ILE A 304 3.45 8.84 -0.15
C ILE A 304 4.23 7.53 -0.18
N PHE A 305 5.55 7.63 -0.33
CA PHE A 305 6.42 6.45 -0.30
C PHE A 305 6.56 5.93 1.12
N VAL A 306 6.25 4.66 1.37
CA VAL A 306 6.31 4.06 2.72
C VAL A 306 7.38 2.99 2.88
N GLY A 307 8.35 2.91 1.94
CA GLY A 307 9.42 1.91 1.97
C GLY A 307 8.91 0.53 1.56
N VAL A 308 9.16 -0.51 2.36
CA VAL A 308 8.59 -1.86 2.14
C VAL A 308 7.37 -2.15 3.02
N HIS A 309 6.92 -1.17 3.82
CA HIS A 309 5.65 -1.27 4.51
C HIS A 309 4.49 -1.38 3.51
N GLY A 310 3.35 -1.84 3.99
CA GLY A 310 2.17 -2.00 3.16
C GLY A 310 1.70 -0.67 2.56
N GLY A 311 1.45 -0.66 1.25
CA GLY A 311 0.93 0.50 0.51
C GLY A 311 -0.52 0.89 0.85
N GLY A 312 -1.05 0.52 2.01
CA GLY A 312 -2.41 0.89 2.42
C GLY A 312 -3.51 0.36 1.50
N SER A 313 -3.20 -0.65 0.68
CA SER A 313 -4.18 -1.22 -0.25
C SER A 313 -5.34 -1.79 0.54
N PRO A 314 -6.58 -1.28 0.37
CA PRO A 314 -7.72 -1.72 1.17
C PRO A 314 -8.08 -3.18 0.91
N TYR A 315 -7.60 -3.72 -0.22
CA TYR A 315 -7.86 -5.07 -0.71
C TYR A 315 -6.96 -6.12 -0.09
N GLN A 316 -5.83 -5.68 0.46
CA GLN A 316 -4.88 -6.56 1.11
C GLN A 316 -5.32 -6.83 2.56
N PRO A 317 -5.04 -8.04 3.10
CA PRO A 317 -5.14 -8.30 4.53
C PRO A 317 -4.52 -7.16 5.33
N LYS A 318 -5.05 -6.89 6.52
CA LYS A 318 -4.57 -5.79 7.37
C LYS A 318 -3.06 -5.91 7.61
N GLU A 319 -2.56 -7.13 7.76
CA GLU A 319 -1.15 -7.43 7.94
C GLU A 319 -0.29 -6.92 6.79
N LEU A 320 -0.81 -6.94 5.57
CA LEU A 320 -0.14 -6.58 4.32
C LEU A 320 -0.32 -5.12 3.89
N SER A 321 -1.40 -4.48 4.34
CA SER A 321 -1.71 -3.09 3.99
C SER A 321 -1.19 -2.08 5.02
N ARG A 322 -0.68 -2.54 6.16
CA ARG A 322 -0.24 -1.67 7.26
C ARG A 322 1.03 -0.88 6.96
N ASN A 323 1.04 0.35 7.47
CA ASN A 323 2.19 1.23 7.57
C ASN A 323 1.98 2.20 8.73
N LEU A 324 3.03 2.89 9.17
CA LEU A 324 2.99 3.79 10.34
C LEU A 324 1.99 4.94 10.23
N PHE A 325 1.78 5.49 9.03
CA PHE A 325 0.80 6.56 8.84
C PHE A 325 -0.62 6.01 8.93
N PHE A 326 -0.90 4.90 8.24
CA PHE A 326 -2.20 4.24 8.31
C PHE A 326 -2.58 3.87 9.74
N ASP A 327 -1.64 3.28 10.49
CA ASP A 327 -1.82 2.94 11.91
C ASP A 327 -2.06 4.18 12.80
N ALA A 328 -1.53 5.35 12.42
CA ALA A 328 -1.77 6.63 13.09
C ALA A 328 -3.07 7.34 12.66
N GLY A 329 -3.99 6.62 12.00
CA GLY A 329 -5.28 7.16 11.57
C GLY A 329 -5.12 8.16 10.43
N VAL A 330 -4.23 7.85 9.49
CA VAL A 330 -4.00 8.61 8.26
C VAL A 330 -4.49 7.74 7.08
N PRO A 331 -5.80 7.72 6.81
CA PRO A 331 -6.35 6.82 5.81
C PRO A 331 -5.97 7.26 4.39
N PRO A 332 -5.61 6.32 3.49
CA PRO A 332 -5.41 6.64 2.09
C PRO A 332 -6.76 6.83 1.37
N LEU A 333 -6.71 7.45 0.19
CA LEU A 333 -7.76 7.27 -0.80
C LEU A 333 -7.82 5.79 -1.20
N VAL A 334 -9.04 5.28 -1.30
CA VAL A 334 -9.35 3.91 -1.71
C VAL A 334 -10.30 3.95 -2.89
N PRO A 335 -10.33 2.92 -3.76
CA PRO A 335 -11.16 2.99 -4.96
C PRO A 335 -12.66 3.21 -4.71
N SER A 336 -13.19 2.78 -3.56
CA SER A 336 -14.58 3.07 -3.17
C SER A 336 -14.86 4.54 -2.80
N ASP A 337 -13.84 5.40 -2.71
CA ASP A 337 -14.02 6.85 -2.59
C ASP A 337 -14.48 7.48 -3.92
N TRP A 338 -14.35 6.75 -5.04
CA TRP A 338 -14.97 7.09 -6.32
C TRP A 338 -16.27 6.31 -6.47
N ARG A 339 -17.36 6.99 -6.83
CA ARG A 339 -18.69 6.36 -6.91
C ARG A 339 -18.99 5.73 -8.25
N TYR A 340 -18.24 6.05 -9.30
CA TYR A 340 -18.58 5.59 -10.64
C TYR A 340 -17.38 5.06 -11.42
N TYR A 341 -17.53 3.81 -11.86
CA TYR A 341 -16.57 3.07 -12.67
C TYR A 341 -17.25 2.48 -13.90
N THR A 342 -16.62 2.61 -15.07
CA THR A 342 -17.10 2.01 -16.32
C THR A 342 -16.57 0.59 -16.53
N SER A 343 -15.40 0.30 -15.94
CA SER A 343 -14.73 -0.99 -15.94
C SER A 343 -14.02 -1.23 -14.61
N GLU A 344 -13.37 -2.38 -14.45
CA GLU A 344 -12.60 -2.70 -13.23
C GLU A 344 -11.57 -1.61 -12.86
N LYS A 345 -10.97 -0.97 -13.87
CA LYS A 345 -9.86 -0.02 -13.71
C LYS A 345 -10.24 1.41 -14.07
N GLU A 346 -11.27 1.59 -14.90
CA GLU A 346 -11.67 2.91 -15.39
C GLU A 346 -12.71 3.54 -14.47
N ARG A 347 -12.31 4.64 -13.85
CA ARG A 347 -13.18 5.54 -13.07
C ARG A 347 -13.55 6.77 -13.89
N THR A 348 -14.73 7.31 -13.64
CA THR A 348 -15.10 8.63 -14.16
C THR A 348 -14.65 9.70 -13.18
N TRP A 349 -13.93 10.67 -13.73
CA TRP A 349 -13.43 11.83 -13.01
C TRP A 349 -14.41 12.99 -13.14
N CYS A 350 -14.59 13.75 -12.05
CA CYS A 350 -15.24 15.05 -12.17
C CYS A 350 -14.32 15.98 -12.97
N SER A 351 -14.89 16.80 -13.87
CA SER A 351 -14.12 17.86 -14.53
C SER A 351 -13.67 18.89 -13.49
N GLU A 352 -12.51 19.53 -13.73
CA GLU A 352 -11.89 20.41 -12.71
C GLU A 352 -12.80 21.57 -12.31
N GLU A 353 -13.60 22.09 -13.25
CA GLU A 353 -14.56 23.17 -12.99
C GLU A 353 -15.77 22.75 -12.13
N ASN A 354 -16.06 21.45 -12.05
CA ASN A 354 -17.20 20.88 -11.30
C ASN A 354 -16.78 20.19 -10.00
N ILE A 355 -15.49 20.22 -9.64
CA ILE A 355 -15.02 19.75 -8.34
C ILE A 355 -15.60 20.66 -7.25
N PRO A 356 -16.16 20.10 -6.15
CA PRO A 356 -16.72 20.90 -5.07
C PRO A 356 -15.74 21.93 -4.52
N LYS A 357 -16.15 23.21 -4.51
CA LYS A 357 -15.35 24.29 -3.91
C LYS A 357 -15.26 24.16 -2.39
N ASP A 358 -16.36 23.75 -1.75
CA ASP A 358 -16.37 23.26 -0.38
C ASP A 358 -16.64 21.74 -0.38
N PRO A 359 -15.58 20.91 -0.25
CA PRO A 359 -15.72 19.46 -0.20
C PRO A 359 -16.64 18.95 0.94
N PHE A 360 -16.86 19.73 2.00
CA PHE A 360 -17.73 19.34 3.11
C PHE A 360 -19.20 19.68 2.89
N HIS A 361 -19.50 20.62 1.97
CA HIS A 361 -20.85 21.01 1.61
C HIS A 361 -20.97 21.22 0.08
N PRO A 362 -20.88 20.16 -0.72
CA PRO A 362 -20.99 20.27 -2.18
C PRO A 362 -22.35 20.85 -2.60
N ALA A 363 -22.35 21.77 -3.56
CA ALA A 363 -23.58 22.28 -4.15
C ALA A 363 -24.23 21.23 -5.07
N SER A 364 -25.53 21.38 -5.36
CA SER A 364 -26.31 20.40 -6.13
C SER A 364 -25.83 20.17 -7.57
N GLU A 365 -25.23 21.20 -8.14
CA GLU A 365 -24.66 21.26 -9.48
C GLU A 365 -23.20 20.77 -9.52
N GLU A 366 -22.54 20.68 -8.36
CA GLU A 366 -21.18 20.19 -8.25
C GLU A 366 -21.15 18.65 -8.29
N CYS A 367 -20.05 18.11 -8.79
CA CYS A 367 -19.94 16.69 -9.05
C CYS A 367 -19.73 15.89 -7.75
N SER A 368 -20.66 14.98 -7.47
CA SER A 368 -20.67 14.15 -6.25
C SER A 368 -20.01 12.77 -6.42
N LEU A 369 -19.45 12.47 -7.60
CA LEU A 369 -18.94 11.14 -7.93
C LEU A 369 -17.48 10.91 -7.49
N ASP A 370 -16.73 11.98 -7.24
CA ASP A 370 -15.28 11.93 -6.95
C ASP A 370 -15.01 12.03 -5.44
N TYR A 371 -13.78 11.72 -5.04
CA TYR A 371 -13.41 11.64 -3.62
C TYR A 371 -13.50 12.99 -2.89
N HIS A 372 -13.54 14.13 -3.59
CA HIS A 372 -13.77 15.43 -2.96
C HIS A 372 -15.09 15.46 -2.20
N ALA A 373 -16.17 14.93 -2.79
CA ALA A 373 -17.47 14.86 -2.14
C ALA A 373 -17.58 13.65 -1.19
N ASN A 374 -16.92 12.54 -1.52
CA ASN A 374 -17.12 11.26 -0.83
C ASN A 374 -16.14 11.00 0.33
N ALA A 375 -14.98 11.66 0.30
CA ALA A 375 -13.93 11.52 1.31
C ALA A 375 -13.22 12.86 1.64
N PRO A 376 -13.95 13.98 1.84
CA PRO A 376 -13.35 15.30 2.06
C PRO A 376 -12.39 15.35 3.27
N GLN A 377 -12.67 14.54 4.29
CA GLN A 377 -11.86 14.39 5.50
C GLN A 377 -10.45 13.83 5.24
N LYS A 378 -10.22 13.16 4.10
CA LYS A 378 -8.91 12.57 3.76
C LYS A 378 -7.92 13.59 3.16
N GLY A 379 -8.40 14.73 2.67
CA GLY A 379 -7.54 15.77 2.10
C GLY A 379 -6.75 16.54 3.16
N TRP A 380 -5.51 16.93 2.86
CA TRP A 380 -4.64 17.69 3.78
C TRP A 380 -4.21 19.00 3.17
N GLU A 381 -4.29 20.07 3.94
CA GLU A 381 -3.69 21.35 3.54
C GLU A 381 -2.20 21.20 3.30
N ALA A 382 -1.76 21.60 2.12
CA ALA A 382 -0.37 21.55 1.71
C ALA A 382 0.22 22.95 1.60
N PHE A 383 1.44 23.10 2.11
CA PHE A 383 2.20 24.33 2.00
C PHE A 383 3.54 24.05 1.32
N VAL A 384 4.01 25.03 0.56
CA VAL A 384 5.39 25.10 0.05
C VAL A 384 6.05 26.39 0.51
N PHE A 385 7.36 26.46 0.34
CA PHE A 385 8.17 27.57 0.83
C PHE A 385 8.85 28.27 -0.34
N LEU A 386 8.76 29.59 -0.34
CA LEU A 386 9.42 30.47 -1.29
C LEU A 386 10.50 31.26 -0.55
N ARG A 387 11.72 31.22 -1.10
CA ARG A 387 12.83 32.08 -0.66
C ARG A 387 12.51 33.55 -0.97
N LYS A 388 13.36 34.46 -0.47
CA LYS A 388 13.19 35.91 -0.67
C LYS A 388 13.25 36.32 -2.15
N ASP A 389 13.98 35.58 -2.97
CA ASP A 389 14.09 35.78 -4.41
C ASP A 389 12.91 35.17 -5.21
N GLY A 390 11.93 34.57 -4.52
CA GLY A 390 10.78 33.90 -5.12
C GLY A 390 11.04 32.46 -5.57
N SER A 391 12.27 31.94 -5.42
CA SER A 391 12.57 30.55 -5.75
C SER A 391 11.97 29.57 -4.74
N LEU A 392 11.59 28.37 -5.21
CA LEU A 392 11.11 27.30 -4.33
C LEU A 392 12.25 26.75 -3.48
N VAL A 393 11.98 26.52 -2.20
CA VAL A 393 12.83 25.70 -1.34
C VAL A 393 12.74 24.26 -1.83
N ARG A 394 13.90 23.65 -2.06
CA ARG A 394 14.01 22.32 -2.64
C ARG A 394 14.87 21.44 -1.76
N CYS A 395 14.49 20.18 -1.68
CA CYS A 395 15.30 19.13 -1.12
C CYS A 395 16.49 18.82 -2.02
N ASN A 396 17.57 18.39 -1.39
CA ASN A 396 18.77 17.89 -2.03
C ASN A 396 18.44 16.60 -2.81
N PRO A 397 19.01 16.43 -4.01
CA PRO A 397 18.88 15.20 -4.79
C PRO A 397 19.53 14.00 -4.11
#